data_AF-A0A836I854-F1
#
_entry.id   AF-A0A836I854-F1
#
_cell.length_a   1.000
_cell.length_b   1.000
_cell.length_c   1.000
_cell.angle_alpha   90.00
_cell.angle_beta   90.00
_cell.angle_gamma   90.00
#
_symmetry.space_group_name_H-M   'P 1'
#
loop_
_entity.id
_entity.type
_entity.pdbx_description
1 polymer ?
#
loop_
_entity_poly.entity_id
_entity_poly.type
_entity_poly.pdbx_seq_one_letter_code
_entity_poly.pdbx_strand_id
1 'polypeptide(L)'
;MGSRKAFYNQEYGKHVGAVIMFIASFVALLFTTVGTPLGMLMVRSPASVASIAVVGSNACFTLWGLHGDCNQPDYPGRITSPTIFNCRPMHVRFEVAEAFSVLSIFTVLFVCGASWYKICGSHIKRAIILLSIFSIACVLVPWAIVTSFYYTSFCGLKFLTREEARLGPGYALLITSFVVQIVSLILFIFLEPETIATTSDEDDRAPISDASSNAALK
;
A
#
# COMPACT_ATOMS: atom_id res chain seq x y z
N MET A 1 5.55 4.70 36.40
CA MET A 1 6.47 5.61 35.68
C MET A 1 7.47 4.75 34.89
N GLY A 2 7.25 4.57 33.59
CA GLY A 2 8.17 3.79 32.75
C GLY A 2 9.46 4.57 32.51
N SER A 3 10.61 3.94 32.85
CA SER A 3 11.94 4.48 32.56
C SER A 3 12.06 4.78 31.06
N ARG A 4 12.20 6.05 30.69
CA ARG A 4 12.44 6.46 29.30
C ARG A 4 13.87 6.06 28.95
N LYS A 5 14.04 4.90 28.30
CA LYS A 5 15.32 4.55 27.69
C LYS A 5 15.67 5.63 26.66
N ALA A 6 16.94 6.06 26.65
CA ALA A 6 17.44 7.00 25.67
C ALA A 6 17.25 6.44 24.25
N PHE A 7 16.82 7.31 23.31
CA PHE A 7 16.50 7.00 21.91
C PHE A 7 17.56 6.17 21.17
N TYR A 8 18.84 6.28 21.57
CA TYR A 8 19.95 5.56 20.95
C TYR A 8 20.24 4.16 21.53
N ASN A 9 19.63 3.79 22.67
CA ASN A 9 19.82 2.48 23.31
C ASN A 9 18.69 1.49 22.96
N GLN A 10 18.20 1.54 21.72
CA GLN A 10 17.25 0.55 21.21
C GLN A 10 18.02 -0.62 20.60
N GLU A 11 17.74 -1.83 21.07
CA GLU A 11 18.27 -3.07 20.51
C GLU A 11 17.54 -3.36 19.19
N TYR A 12 17.89 -2.62 18.13
CA TYR A 12 17.34 -2.79 16.78
C TYR A 12 17.46 -4.25 16.29
N GLY A 13 18.47 -4.98 16.76
CA GLY A 13 18.67 -6.40 16.49
C GLY A 13 17.56 -7.33 17.01
N LYS A 14 16.70 -6.88 17.93
CA LYS A 14 15.54 -7.67 18.42
C LYS A 14 14.31 -7.55 17.53
N HIS A 15 14.22 -6.50 16.70
CA HIS A 15 13.05 -6.19 15.85
C HIS A 15 13.46 -6.02 14.38
N VAL A 16 14.27 -6.96 13.87
CA VAL A 16 14.76 -6.93 12.48
C VAL A 16 13.59 -6.90 11.47
N GLY A 17 12.52 -7.66 11.76
CA GLY A 17 11.30 -7.65 10.94
C GLY A 17 10.65 -6.25 10.89
N ALA A 18 10.45 -5.61 12.05
CA ALA A 18 9.87 -4.27 12.11
C ALA A 18 10.72 -3.19 11.41
N VAL A 19 12.05 -3.28 11.49
CA VAL A 19 12.97 -2.36 10.80
C VAL A 19 12.85 -2.49 9.28
N ILE A 20 12.85 -3.73 8.77
CA ILE A 20 12.66 -3.99 7.33
C ILE A 20 11.30 -3.47 6.86
N MET A 21 10.24 -3.75 7.63
CA MET A 21 8.89 -3.27 7.33
C MET A 21 8.83 -1.74 7.30
N PHE A 22 9.49 -1.04 8.22
CA PHE A 22 9.55 0.41 8.25
C PHE A 22 10.21 0.99 6.98
N ILE A 23 11.39 0.49 6.62
CA ILE A 23 12.13 0.94 5.43
C ILE A 23 11.32 0.65 4.17
N ALA A 24 10.78 -0.57 4.04
CA ALA A 24 9.99 -0.97 2.89
C ALA A 24 8.69 -0.15 2.77
N SER A 25 8.02 0.13 3.89
CA SER A 25 6.81 0.96 3.91
C SER A 25 7.12 2.40 3.52
N PHE A 26 8.27 2.94 3.92
CA PHE A 26 8.70 4.27 3.49
C PHE A 26 8.97 4.32 1.97
N VAL A 27 9.65 3.31 1.41
CA VAL A 27 9.88 3.22 -0.03
C VAL A 27 8.56 3.04 -0.80
N ALA A 28 7.69 2.16 -0.33
CA ALA A 28 6.37 1.94 -0.91
C ALA A 28 5.52 3.23 -0.87
N LEU A 29 5.61 4.00 0.21
CA LEU A 29 4.95 5.30 0.33
C LEU A 29 5.43 6.26 -0.76
N LEU A 30 6.74 6.40 -0.94
CA LEU A 30 7.32 7.26 -1.98
C LEU A 30 6.85 6.84 -3.37
N PHE A 31 6.84 5.54 -3.66
CA PHE A 31 6.38 5.03 -4.95
C PHE A 31 4.88 5.28 -5.16
N THR A 32 4.04 5.13 -4.14
CA THR A 32 2.62 5.44 -4.26
C THR A 32 2.37 6.94 -4.41
N THR A 33 3.03 7.79 -3.63
CA THR A 33 2.81 9.25 -3.67
C THR A 33 3.35 9.88 -4.94
N VAL A 34 4.50 9.43 -5.45
CA VAL A 34 5.06 9.90 -6.72
C VAL A 34 4.35 9.22 -7.89
N GLY A 35 4.01 7.94 -7.77
CA GLY A 35 3.35 7.18 -8.84
C GLY A 35 1.96 7.71 -9.17
N THR A 36 1.16 8.08 -8.17
CA THR A 36 -0.23 8.54 -8.35
C THR A 36 -0.42 9.76 -9.28
N PRO A 37 0.33 10.86 -9.15
CA PRO A 37 0.27 11.99 -10.10
C PRO A 37 0.99 11.71 -11.42
N LEU A 38 1.81 10.66 -11.52
CA LEU A 38 2.51 10.33 -12.75
C LEU A 38 1.57 9.65 -13.77
N GLY A 39 1.93 9.76 -15.05
CA GLY A 39 1.21 9.11 -16.13
C GLY A 39 1.17 7.58 -15.95
N MET A 40 -0.04 7.05 -15.78
CA MET A 40 -0.36 5.61 -15.69
C MET A 40 -0.45 4.99 -17.07
N LEU A 41 -1.10 5.70 -18.01
CA LEU A 41 -1.20 5.33 -19.42
C LEU A 41 -0.76 6.51 -20.28
N MET A 42 0.05 6.25 -21.29
CA MET A 42 0.57 7.24 -22.24
C MET A 42 0.04 6.91 -23.63
N VAL A 43 -0.63 7.87 -24.28
CA VAL A 43 -1.22 7.65 -25.60
C VAL A 43 -0.11 7.69 -26.67
N ARG A 44 -0.06 6.68 -27.55
CA ARG A 44 0.95 6.52 -28.61
C ARG A 44 0.70 7.41 -29.82
N SER A 45 -0.58 7.61 -30.17
CA SER A 45 -0.96 8.22 -31.44
C SER A 45 -1.93 9.38 -31.21
N PRO A 46 -1.58 10.62 -31.60
CA PRO A 46 -2.51 11.75 -31.55
C PRO A 46 -3.72 11.55 -32.48
N ALA A 47 -3.65 10.64 -33.46
CA ALA A 47 -4.74 10.39 -34.41
C ALA A 47 -5.95 9.66 -33.77
N SER A 48 -5.74 8.82 -32.75
CA SER A 48 -6.82 8.09 -32.05
C SER A 48 -7.55 8.95 -31.01
N VAL A 49 -6.99 10.12 -30.69
CA VAL A 49 -7.54 11.14 -29.80
C VAL A 49 -7.92 12.42 -30.54
N ALA A 50 -7.79 12.45 -31.88
CA ALA A 50 -8.20 13.57 -32.73
C ALA A 50 -9.70 13.93 -32.60
N SER A 51 -10.54 12.97 -32.19
CA SER A 51 -11.96 13.20 -31.87
C SER A 51 -12.18 13.87 -30.51
N ILE A 52 -11.13 14.04 -29.71
CA ILE A 52 -11.12 14.67 -28.40
C ILE A 52 -10.20 15.89 -28.51
N ALA A 53 -10.76 17.01 -28.97
CA ALA A 53 -10.08 18.26 -29.32
C ALA A 53 -9.22 18.93 -28.21
N VAL A 54 -9.08 18.30 -27.05
CA VAL A 54 -8.39 18.79 -25.85
C VAL A 54 -7.08 18.02 -25.58
N VAL A 55 -6.77 17.01 -26.40
CA VAL A 55 -5.67 16.06 -26.15
C VAL A 55 -4.49 16.40 -27.06
N GLY A 56 -3.40 16.87 -26.44
CA GLY A 56 -2.16 17.24 -27.12
C GLY A 56 -1.39 16.03 -27.66
N SER A 57 -0.24 16.31 -28.26
CA SER A 57 0.61 15.29 -28.90
C SER A 57 1.18 14.25 -27.94
N ASN A 58 1.31 14.57 -26.65
CA ASN A 58 1.86 13.71 -25.61
C ASN A 58 0.91 13.57 -24.42
N ALA A 59 -0.32 13.14 -24.67
CA ALA A 59 -1.28 12.99 -23.61
C ALA A 59 -0.99 11.79 -22.71
N CYS A 60 -1.14 12.00 -21.41
CA CYS A 60 -1.14 10.93 -20.41
C CYS A 60 -2.39 10.96 -19.58
N PHE A 61 -2.76 9.75 -19.19
CA PHE A 61 -3.76 9.49 -18.21
C PHE A 61 -3.08 9.23 -16.87
N THR A 62 -3.35 10.07 -15.88
CA THR A 62 -2.92 9.90 -14.48
C THR A 62 -4.09 9.34 -13.66
N LEU A 63 -3.83 8.96 -12.41
CA LEU A 63 -4.90 8.53 -11.52
C LEU A 63 -5.86 9.68 -11.11
N TRP A 64 -5.41 10.92 -11.27
CA TRP A 64 -6.12 12.14 -10.90
C TRP A 64 -6.83 12.83 -12.07
N GLY A 65 -6.57 12.38 -13.30
CA GLY A 65 -7.14 13.01 -14.50
C GLY A 65 -6.28 12.87 -15.75
N LEU A 66 -6.77 13.48 -16.82
CA LEU A 66 -6.12 13.48 -18.13
C LEU A 66 -5.25 14.74 -18.29
N HIS A 67 -4.01 14.52 -18.68
CA HIS A 67 -3.07 15.56 -19.08
C HIS A 67 -3.06 15.68 -20.60
N GLY A 68 -3.19 16.91 -21.11
CA GLY A 68 -3.08 17.20 -22.55
C GLY A 68 -1.66 16.99 -23.07
N ASP A 69 -0.66 17.37 -22.26
CA ASP A 69 0.76 17.09 -22.51
C ASP A 69 1.46 16.75 -21.19
N CYS A 70 2.06 15.56 -21.07
CA CYS A 70 2.72 15.08 -19.84
C CYS A 70 3.91 15.89 -19.36
N ASN A 71 4.47 16.72 -20.24
CA ASN A 71 5.64 17.54 -19.94
C ASN A 71 5.27 18.92 -19.41
N GLN A 72 3.99 19.28 -19.41
CA GLN A 72 3.50 20.56 -18.94
C GLN A 72 2.64 20.37 -17.70
N PRO A 73 2.68 21.27 -16.70
CA PRO A 73 1.85 21.19 -15.51
C PRO A 73 0.38 21.56 -15.76
N ASP A 74 0.00 21.91 -16.99
CA ASP A 74 -1.35 22.36 -17.32
C ASP A 74 -2.34 21.20 -17.32
N TYR A 75 -3.43 21.37 -16.57
CA TYR A 75 -4.58 20.45 -16.55
C TYR A 75 -5.72 21.04 -17.40
N PRO A 76 -5.64 21.01 -18.75
CA PRO A 76 -6.69 21.59 -19.59
C PRO A 76 -8.03 20.83 -19.50
N GLY A 77 -8.02 19.60 -18.98
CA GLY A 77 -9.23 18.77 -18.86
C GLY A 77 -9.33 18.06 -17.52
N ARG A 78 -10.24 18.54 -16.65
CA ARG A 78 -10.81 17.68 -15.60
C ARG A 78 -11.74 16.65 -16.25
N ILE A 79 -12.04 15.59 -15.50
CA ILE A 79 -12.92 14.46 -15.86
C ILE A 79 -14.41 14.90 -16.07
N THR A 80 -14.66 16.18 -16.41
CA THR A 80 -15.98 16.80 -16.59
C THR A 80 -16.20 17.42 -17.99
N SER A 81 -15.19 17.44 -18.87
CA SER A 81 -15.30 17.91 -20.28
C SER A 81 -16.14 17.02 -21.24
N PRO A 82 -17.29 17.50 -21.73
CA PRO A 82 -18.48 16.71 -22.13
C PRO A 82 -18.33 15.63 -23.21
N THR A 83 -17.25 15.62 -24.00
CA THR A 83 -17.05 14.65 -25.11
C THR A 83 -16.35 13.35 -24.71
N ILE A 84 -15.59 13.32 -23.61
CA ILE A 84 -15.00 12.07 -23.05
C ILE A 84 -15.98 11.40 -22.06
N PHE A 85 -16.97 12.14 -21.52
CA PHE A 85 -17.71 11.77 -20.29
C PHE A 85 -19.07 11.09 -20.42
N ASN A 86 -19.55 10.73 -21.62
CA ASN A 86 -20.84 10.02 -21.67
C ASN A 86 -20.74 8.53 -21.25
N CYS A 87 -19.55 8.07 -20.85
CA CYS A 87 -19.32 6.72 -20.35
C CYS A 87 -19.37 6.67 -18.81
N ARG A 88 -20.58 6.61 -18.24
CA ARG A 88 -20.80 6.40 -16.80
C ARG A 88 -19.95 5.27 -16.18
N PRO A 89 -19.81 4.07 -16.78
CA PRO A 89 -19.05 2.99 -16.15
C PRO A 89 -17.53 3.24 -16.11
N MET A 90 -17.01 4.14 -16.93
CA MET A 90 -15.61 4.56 -16.90
C MET A 90 -15.38 5.56 -15.76
N HIS A 91 -16.26 6.56 -15.63
CA HIS A 91 -16.19 7.58 -14.57
C HIS A 91 -16.18 6.95 -13.18
N VAL A 92 -17.14 6.06 -12.89
CA VAL A 92 -17.25 5.43 -11.56
C VAL A 92 -15.99 4.65 -11.20
N ARG A 93 -15.36 3.96 -12.17
CA ARG A 93 -14.11 3.23 -11.91
C ARG A 93 -12.95 4.17 -11.61
N PHE A 94 -12.88 5.32 -12.27
CA PHE A 94 -11.84 6.31 -11.98
C PHE A 94 -12.02 6.97 -10.62
N GLU A 95 -13.24 7.33 -10.27
CA GLU A 95 -13.57 7.86 -8.95
C GLU A 95 -13.18 6.87 -7.83
N VAL A 96 -13.45 5.58 -8.05
CA VAL A 96 -12.99 4.51 -7.15
C VAL A 96 -11.46 4.44 -7.11
N ALA A 97 -10.77 4.45 -8.26
CA ALA A 97 -9.31 4.40 -8.30
C ALA A 97 -8.66 5.60 -7.57
N GLU A 98 -9.22 6.80 -7.73
CA GLU A 98 -8.78 8.01 -7.04
C GLU A 98 -8.93 7.85 -5.52
N ALA A 99 -10.12 7.49 -5.05
CA ALA A 99 -10.40 7.32 -3.62
C ALA A 99 -9.50 6.25 -2.97
N PHE A 100 -9.33 5.11 -3.63
CA PHE A 100 -8.48 4.03 -3.13
C PHE A 100 -7.00 4.40 -3.13
N SER A 101 -6.55 5.25 -4.05
CA SER A 101 -5.17 5.74 -4.06
C SER A 101 -4.88 6.63 -2.86
N VAL A 102 -5.78 7.54 -2.52
CA VAL A 102 -5.67 8.40 -1.32
C VAL A 102 -5.69 7.54 -0.06
N LEU A 103 -6.63 6.59 0.02
CA LEU A 103 -6.72 5.65 1.14
C LEU A 103 -5.44 4.84 1.29
N SER A 104 -4.84 4.40 0.19
CA SER A 104 -3.59 3.65 0.21
C SER A 104 -2.42 4.48 0.74
N ILE A 105 -2.32 5.76 0.39
CA ILE A 105 -1.27 6.67 0.88
C ILE A 105 -1.35 6.79 2.40
N PHE A 106 -2.54 7.07 2.93
CA PHE A 106 -2.74 7.18 4.38
C PHE A 106 -2.49 5.86 5.09
N THR A 107 -2.95 4.74 4.50
CA THR A 107 -2.77 3.43 5.13
C THR A 107 -1.30 3.03 5.19
N VAL A 108 -0.52 3.21 4.10
CA VAL A 108 0.93 2.95 4.10
C VAL A 108 1.65 3.87 5.10
N LEU A 109 1.24 5.14 5.21
CA LEU A 109 1.74 6.05 6.25
C LEU A 109 1.49 5.51 7.66
N PHE A 110 0.29 5.01 7.94
CA PHE A 110 -0.01 4.38 9.22
C PHE A 110 0.80 3.11 9.45
N VAL A 111 1.04 2.28 8.42
CA VAL A 111 1.91 1.09 8.52
C VAL A 111 3.35 1.51 8.86
N CYS A 112 3.85 2.56 8.22
CA CYS A 112 5.17 3.13 8.49
C CYS A 112 5.26 3.61 9.95
N GLY A 113 4.29 4.41 10.41
CA GLY A 113 4.22 4.89 11.79
C GLY A 113 4.05 3.79 12.83
N ALA A 114 3.24 2.77 12.53
CA ALA A 114 3.05 1.60 13.39
C ALA A 114 4.32 0.75 13.48
N SER A 115 5.04 0.58 12.36
CA SER A 115 6.33 -0.11 12.34
C SER A 115 7.36 0.62 13.20
N TRP A 116 7.43 1.95 13.08
CA TRP A 116 8.23 2.79 13.96
C TRP A 116 7.86 2.63 15.43
N TYR A 117 6.56 2.68 15.75
CA TYR A 117 6.07 2.50 17.11
C TYR A 117 6.38 1.11 17.68
N LYS A 118 6.42 0.08 16.82
CA LYS A 118 6.85 -1.27 17.23
C LYS A 118 8.35 -1.31 17.57
N ILE A 119 9.20 -0.64 16.81
CA ILE A 119 10.64 -0.51 17.13
C ILE A 119 10.83 0.14 18.52
N CYS A 120 9.89 1.00 18.95
CA CYS A 120 9.88 1.58 20.29
C CYS A 120 9.55 0.63 21.44
N GLY A 121 9.30 -0.65 21.17
CA GLY A 121 9.05 -1.68 22.19
C GLY A 121 7.58 -1.96 22.48
N SER A 122 6.64 -1.42 21.69
CA SER A 122 5.22 -1.75 21.81
C SER A 122 4.92 -3.16 21.27
N HIS A 123 3.79 -3.77 21.63
CA HIS A 123 3.39 -5.10 21.15
C HIS A 123 2.16 -5.02 20.24
N ILE A 124 2.34 -4.44 19.05
CA ILE A 124 1.25 -4.20 18.07
C ILE A 124 1.37 -5.03 16.79
N LYS A 125 2.01 -6.21 16.84
CA LYS A 125 2.24 -7.09 15.67
C LYS A 125 0.95 -7.37 14.89
N ARG A 126 -0.13 -7.78 15.58
CA ARG A 126 -1.42 -8.07 14.94
C ARG A 126 -2.03 -6.86 14.24
N ALA A 127 -1.95 -5.68 14.85
CA ALA A 127 -2.47 -4.45 14.25
C ALA A 127 -1.70 -4.07 12.98
N ILE A 128 -0.37 -4.21 13.00
CA ILE A 128 0.48 -3.96 11.81
C ILE A 128 0.12 -4.92 10.68
N ILE A 129 -0.08 -6.22 10.98
CA ILE A 129 -0.46 -7.22 9.97
C ILE A 129 -1.81 -6.85 9.34
N LEU A 130 -2.84 -6.59 10.14
CA LEU A 130 -4.18 -6.24 9.64
C LEU A 130 -4.15 -4.96 8.79
N LEU A 131 -3.45 -3.94 9.28
CA LEU A 131 -3.29 -2.67 8.57
C LEU A 131 -2.53 -2.85 7.26
N SER A 132 -1.49 -3.69 7.24
CA SER A 132 -0.72 -3.98 6.02
C SER A 132 -1.53 -4.76 5.00
N ILE A 133 -2.36 -5.73 5.42
CA ILE A 133 -3.28 -6.44 4.52
C ILE A 133 -4.28 -5.46 3.90
N PHE A 134 -4.85 -4.58 4.72
CA PHE A 134 -5.75 -3.53 4.25
C PHE A 134 -5.05 -2.58 3.26
N SER A 135 -3.80 -2.20 3.53
CA SER A 135 -2.97 -1.38 2.64
C SER A 135 -2.77 -2.03 1.28
N ILE A 136 -2.41 -3.32 1.26
CA ILE A 136 -2.21 -4.11 0.04
C ILE A 136 -3.51 -4.15 -0.77
N ALA A 137 -4.65 -4.40 -0.12
CA ALA A 137 -5.96 -4.37 -0.77
C ALA A 137 -6.28 -2.99 -1.36
N CYS A 138 -5.90 -1.90 -0.68
CA CYS A 138 -6.14 -0.56 -1.18
C CYS A 138 -5.28 -0.22 -2.40
N VAL A 139 -4.00 -0.59 -2.42
CA VAL A 139 -3.11 -0.40 -3.58
C VAL A 139 -3.49 -1.29 -4.75
N LEU A 140 -4.04 -2.48 -4.50
CA LEU A 140 -4.49 -3.40 -5.56
C LEU A 140 -5.50 -2.76 -6.51
N VAL A 141 -6.47 -2.02 -5.96
CA VAL A 141 -7.61 -1.49 -6.71
C VAL A 141 -7.18 -0.52 -7.84
N PRO A 142 -6.39 0.54 -7.58
CA PRO A 142 -5.98 1.49 -8.61
C PRO A 142 -5.26 0.87 -9.81
N TRP A 143 -4.23 0.05 -9.58
CA TRP A 143 -3.46 -0.52 -10.69
C TRP A 143 -4.24 -1.61 -11.41
N ALA A 144 -5.12 -2.36 -10.73
CA ALA A 144 -6.02 -3.31 -11.38
C ALA A 144 -7.01 -2.60 -12.31
N ILE A 145 -7.56 -1.45 -11.91
CA ILE A 145 -8.44 -0.63 -12.75
C ILE A 145 -7.69 -0.13 -14.00
N VAL A 146 -6.49 0.43 -13.83
CA VAL A 146 -5.65 0.85 -14.97
C VAL A 146 -5.36 -0.32 -15.92
N THR A 147 -5.05 -1.50 -15.37
CA THR A 147 -4.81 -2.73 -16.15
C THR A 147 -6.07 -3.13 -16.92
N SER A 148 -7.25 -2.99 -16.33
CA SER A 148 -8.53 -3.25 -17.00
C SER A 148 -8.70 -2.36 -18.23
N PHE A 149 -8.42 -1.06 -18.11
CA PHE A 149 -8.46 -0.13 -19.25
C PHE A 149 -7.43 -0.47 -20.34
N TYR A 150 -6.28 -1.03 -19.97
CA TYR A 150 -5.25 -1.43 -20.93
C TYR A 150 -5.67 -2.63 -21.80
N TYR A 151 -6.40 -3.60 -21.24
CA TYR A 151 -6.81 -4.81 -21.96
C TYR A 151 -8.22 -4.77 -22.53
N THR A 152 -9.08 -3.89 -22.03
CA THR A 152 -10.49 -3.83 -22.44
C THR A 152 -10.88 -2.43 -22.89
N SER A 153 -11.62 -2.36 -24.00
CA SER A 153 -12.21 -1.11 -24.47
C SER A 153 -13.51 -0.83 -23.72
N PHE A 154 -13.68 0.38 -23.21
CA PHE A 154 -14.91 0.81 -22.53
C PHE A 154 -15.67 1.79 -23.41
N CYS A 155 -16.98 1.59 -23.55
CA CYS A 155 -17.86 2.48 -24.31
C CYS A 155 -17.40 2.75 -25.76
N GLY A 156 -16.74 1.78 -26.40
CA GLY A 156 -16.19 1.91 -27.75
C GLY A 156 -14.93 2.77 -27.86
N LEU A 157 -14.41 3.31 -26.75
CA LEU A 157 -13.17 4.07 -26.72
C LEU A 157 -11.97 3.13 -26.62
N LYS A 158 -11.04 3.25 -27.58
CA LYS A 158 -9.83 2.42 -27.70
C LYS A 158 -8.53 3.12 -27.29
N PHE A 159 -8.57 4.43 -27.06
CA PHE A 159 -7.37 5.25 -26.82
C PHE A 159 -6.58 4.88 -25.55
N LEU A 160 -7.20 4.19 -24.59
CA LEU A 160 -6.56 3.67 -23.37
C LEU A 160 -6.11 2.21 -23.48
N THR A 161 -6.52 1.53 -24.54
CA THR A 161 -6.24 0.11 -24.76
C THR A 161 -4.81 -0.05 -25.30
N ARG A 162 -4.23 -1.23 -25.15
CA ARG A 162 -2.87 -1.58 -25.61
C ARG A 162 -2.55 -1.25 -27.08
N GLU A 163 -3.58 -1.12 -27.91
CA GLU A 163 -3.47 -0.74 -29.33
C GLU A 163 -2.92 0.69 -29.45
N GLU A 164 -3.41 1.59 -28.60
CA GLU A 164 -3.20 3.03 -28.71
C GLU A 164 -2.49 3.64 -27.49
N ALA A 165 -2.31 2.88 -26.40
CA ALA A 165 -1.64 3.32 -25.18
C ALA A 165 -0.42 2.45 -24.81
N ARG A 166 0.49 3.04 -24.06
CA ARG A 166 1.61 2.38 -23.34
C ARG A 166 1.39 2.53 -21.84
N LEU A 167 1.86 1.55 -21.07
CA LEU A 167 1.96 1.69 -19.63
C LEU A 167 3.04 2.72 -19.30
N GLY A 168 2.67 3.69 -18.48
CA GLY A 168 3.55 4.78 -18.07
C GLY A 168 4.34 4.46 -16.79
N PRO A 169 5.23 5.37 -16.38
CA PRO A 169 6.06 5.21 -15.19
C PRO A 169 5.23 5.18 -13.90
N GLY A 170 4.10 5.89 -13.84
CA GLY A 170 3.22 5.87 -12.66
C GLY A 170 2.66 4.48 -12.37
N TYR A 171 2.33 3.73 -13.42
CA TYR A 171 1.85 2.35 -13.30
C TYR A 171 2.93 1.41 -12.78
N ALA A 172 4.15 1.54 -13.30
CA ALA A 172 5.28 0.75 -12.83
C ALA A 172 5.56 1.01 -11.34
N LEU A 173 5.51 2.27 -10.90
CA LEU A 173 5.70 2.65 -9.50
C LEU A 173 4.61 2.09 -8.56
N LEU A 174 3.36 2.05 -9.00
CA LEU A 174 2.29 1.43 -8.20
C LEU A 174 2.47 -0.09 -8.07
N ILE A 175 2.87 -0.78 -9.14
CA ILE A 175 3.14 -2.22 -9.07
C ILE A 175 4.34 -2.49 -8.18
N THR A 176 5.43 -1.73 -8.31
CA THR A 176 6.60 -1.93 -7.44
C THR A 176 6.24 -1.67 -5.98
N SER A 177 5.46 -0.62 -5.69
CA SER A 177 4.92 -0.37 -4.34
C SER A 177 4.11 -1.56 -3.82
N PHE A 178 3.23 -2.13 -4.63
CA PHE A 178 2.43 -3.29 -4.28
C PHE A 178 3.29 -4.52 -3.95
N VAL A 179 4.28 -4.82 -4.80
CA VAL A 179 5.19 -5.95 -4.59
C VAL A 179 6.04 -5.75 -3.33
N VAL A 180 6.56 -4.53 -3.12
CA VAL A 180 7.34 -4.18 -1.92
C VAL A 180 6.51 -4.42 -0.66
N GLN A 181 5.23 -4.02 -0.65
CA GLN A 181 4.34 -4.24 0.50
C GLN A 181 4.06 -5.73 0.79
N ILE A 182 3.90 -6.55 -0.26
CA ILE A 182 3.72 -8.00 -0.09
C ILE A 182 4.98 -8.63 0.51
N VAL A 183 6.13 -8.35 -0.10
CA VAL A 183 7.41 -8.91 0.35
C VAL A 183 7.71 -8.46 1.78
N SER A 184 7.47 -7.18 2.09
CA SER A 184 7.70 -6.65 3.43
C SER A 184 6.79 -7.29 4.48
N LEU A 185 5.51 -7.52 4.16
CA LEU A 185 4.58 -8.21 5.05
C LEU A 185 5.02 -9.65 5.33
N ILE A 186 5.43 -10.38 4.28
CA ILE A 186 5.95 -11.74 4.41
C ILE A 186 7.18 -11.76 5.32
N LEU A 187 8.16 -10.90 5.05
CA LEU A 187 9.37 -10.77 5.85
C LEU A 187 9.05 -10.39 7.30
N PHE A 188 8.11 -9.46 7.53
CA PHE A 188 7.68 -9.06 8.87
C PHE A 188 7.07 -10.22 9.65
N ILE A 189 6.24 -11.05 9.01
CA ILE A 189 5.60 -12.21 9.68
C ILE A 189 6.66 -13.23 10.13
N PHE A 190 7.63 -13.54 9.27
CA PHE A 190 8.66 -14.56 9.54
C PHE A 190 9.78 -14.09 10.47
N LEU A 191 10.25 -12.84 10.32
CA LEU A 191 11.41 -12.34 11.07
C LEU A 191 11.03 -11.72 12.41
N GLU A 192 9.76 -11.34 12.61
CA GLU A 192 9.33 -10.79 13.89
C GLU A 192 8.87 -11.93 14.83
N PRO A 193 9.53 -12.14 15.98
CA PRO A 193 9.16 -13.20 16.91
C PRO A 193 7.70 -13.06 17.34
N GLU A 194 6.96 -14.17 17.37
CA GLU A 194 5.63 -14.16 17.97
C GLU A 194 5.76 -13.88 19.47
N THR A 195 5.12 -12.80 19.92
CA THR A 195 4.80 -12.68 21.35
C THR A 195 3.69 -13.71 21.60
N ILE A 196 4.07 -14.96 21.88
CA ILE A 196 3.16 -15.93 22.47
C ILE A 196 2.74 -15.28 23.79
N ALA A 197 1.48 -14.82 23.84
CA ALA A 197 0.87 -14.51 25.11
C ALA A 197 0.71 -15.86 25.81
N THR A 198 1.71 -16.26 26.60
CA THR A 198 1.50 -17.22 27.66
C THR A 198 0.51 -16.52 28.60
N THR A 199 -0.77 -16.76 28.37
CA THR A 199 -1.77 -16.68 29.43
C THR A 199 -1.19 -17.49 30.58
N SER A 200 -0.97 -16.81 31.70
CA SER A 200 -0.64 -17.38 32.99
C SER A 200 -1.66 -18.47 33.34
N ASP A 201 -1.33 -19.74 33.10
CA ASP A 201 -2.13 -20.89 33.54
C ASP A 201 -1.22 -22.12 33.78
N GLU A 202 -0.03 -21.98 34.39
CA GLU A 202 0.73 -23.14 34.89
C GLU A 202 1.87 -22.79 35.88
N ASP A 203 1.54 -22.22 37.05
CA ASP A 203 2.44 -22.29 38.23
C ASP A 203 1.66 -22.36 39.55
N ASP A 204 0.56 -23.13 39.60
CA ASP A 204 -0.17 -23.41 40.85
C ASP A 204 -0.78 -24.82 40.91
N ARG A 205 -0.27 -25.76 40.11
CA ARG A 205 -0.68 -27.17 40.20
C ARG A 205 0.47 -28.14 39.94
N ALA A 206 1.31 -28.32 40.95
CA ALA A 206 2.11 -29.53 41.09
C ALA A 206 1.37 -30.53 42.02
N PRO A 207 1.05 -31.76 41.57
CA PRO A 207 0.53 -32.81 42.44
C PRO A 207 1.64 -33.71 43.01
N ILE A 208 1.69 -33.75 44.34
CA ILE A 208 1.79 -34.90 45.29
C ILE A 208 2.87 -36.01 45.12
N SER A 209 3.46 -36.35 46.28
CA SER A 209 4.12 -37.61 46.76
C SER A 209 5.65 -37.51 46.94
N ASP A 210 6.32 -38.02 47.97
CA ASP A 210 6.00 -38.70 49.24
C ASP A 210 7.32 -38.75 50.05
N ALA A 211 7.25 -38.65 51.39
CA ALA A 211 8.18 -39.24 52.38
C ALA A 211 7.87 -38.61 53.76
N SER A 212 6.96 -39.16 54.56
CA SER A 212 7.22 -40.23 55.55
C SER A 212 8.23 -39.87 56.65
N SER A 213 7.68 -39.69 57.85
CA SER A 213 8.20 -40.16 59.15
C SER A 213 9.45 -39.51 59.75
N ASN A 214 9.27 -38.69 60.79
CA ASN A 214 9.67 -38.97 62.19
C ASN A 214 9.90 -37.71 63.05
N ALA A 215 9.71 -37.92 64.36
CA ALA A 215 10.16 -37.13 65.52
C ALA A 215 9.29 -35.90 65.89
N ALA A 216 8.34 -36.01 66.81
CA ALA A 216 8.49 -36.18 68.27
C ALA A 216 8.95 -34.91 69.01
N LEU A 217 8.00 -34.30 69.72
CA LEU A 217 8.06 -34.11 71.17
C LEU A 217 9.37 -33.54 71.73
N LYS A 218 9.47 -32.21 71.83
CA LYS A 218 9.80 -31.50 73.09
C LYS A 218 9.55 -30.01 73.00
#